data_AF-A0A7W1LHC5-F1
#
_entry.id   AF-A0A7W1LHC5-F1
#
_cell.length_a   1.000
_cell.length_b   1.000
_cell.length_c   1.000
_cell.angle_alpha   90.00
_cell.angle_beta   90.00
_cell.angle_gamma   90.00
#
_symmetry.space_group_name_H-M   'P 1'
#
loop_
_entity.id
_entity.type
_entity.pdbx_description
1 polymer ?
#
loop_
_entity_poly.entity_id
_entity_poly.type
_entity_poly.pdbx_seq_one_letter_code
_entity_poly.pdbx_strand_id
1 'polypeptide(L)' 'MRTEDTAPALPKSFLRPCLLLLLREQPAHGYELLERLRPLGFAGDDPGGLYRTLRALERDGLVHSAWEPSQSGPNRRIY' A
#
# COMPACT_ATOMS: atom_id res chain seq x y z
N MET A 1 -8.42 24.38 23.94
CA MET A 1 -7.85 23.02 24.03
C MET A 1 -8.56 22.19 22.98
N ARG A 2 -7.93 21.97 21.82
CA ARG A 2 -8.54 21.29 20.67
C ARG A 2 -8.03 19.85 20.70
N THR A 3 -8.86 18.92 21.18
CA THR A 3 -8.58 17.48 21.09
C THR A 3 -8.72 17.10 19.62
N GLU A 4 -7.60 16.96 18.94
CA GLU A 4 -7.54 16.24 17.68
C GLU A 4 -7.75 14.77 18.03
N ASP A 5 -8.98 14.30 17.81
CA ASP A 5 -9.34 12.89 17.93
C ASP A 5 -8.71 12.15 16.75
N THR A 6 -7.40 11.91 16.83
CA THR A 6 -6.67 11.10 15.86
C THR A 6 -7.07 9.65 16.10
N ALA A 7 -7.88 9.11 15.19
CA ALA A 7 -8.18 7.68 15.16
C ALA A 7 -6.87 6.88 15.34
N PRO A 8 -6.87 5.81 16.17
CA PRO A 8 -5.64 5.11 16.50
C PRO A 8 -4.98 4.56 15.23
N ALA A 9 -3.79 5.04 14.91
CA ALA A 9 -3.02 4.53 13.80
C ALA A 9 -2.58 3.10 14.10
N LEU A 10 -2.74 2.20 13.12
CA LEU A 10 -2.22 0.84 13.29
C LEU A 10 -0.69 0.88 13.44
N PRO A 11 -0.10 -0.01 14.27
CA PRO A 11 1.34 -0.11 14.38
C PRO A 11 1.97 -0.40 13.01
N LYS A 12 3.18 0.12 12.75
CA LYS A 12 3.90 -0.11 11.48
C LYS A 12 4.06 -1.59 11.11
N SER A 13 4.07 -2.49 12.10
CA SER A 13 4.09 -3.94 11.90
C SER A 13 2.89 -4.47 11.13
N PHE A 14 1.75 -3.78 11.16
CA PHE A 14 0.52 -4.16 10.46
C PHE A 14 0.53 -3.80 8.96
N LEU A 15 1.51 -3.06 8.47
CA LEU A 15 1.57 -2.69 7.06
C LEU A 15 1.61 -3.94 6.15
N ARG A 16 2.39 -4.96 6.50
CA ARG A 16 2.49 -6.21 5.74
C ARG A 16 1.16 -6.97 5.67
N PRO A 17 0.50 -7.33 6.78
CA PRO A 17 -0.78 -8.02 6.71
C PRO A 17 -1.88 -7.18 6.05
N CYS A 18 -1.89 -5.85 6.24
CA CYS A 18 -2.84 -4.99 5.53
C CYS A 18 -2.62 -5.01 4.01
N LEU A 19 -1.38 -4.90 3.53
CA LEU A 19 -1.08 -5.01 2.10
C LEU A 19 -1.53 -6.35 1.51
N LEU A 20 -1.24 -7.45 2.21
CA LEU A 20 -1.65 -8.78 1.77
C LEU A 20 -3.17 -8.91 1.71
N LEU A 21 -3.89 -8.38 2.71
CA LEU A 21 -5.35 -8.38 2.72
C LEU A 21 -5.91 -7.57 1.54
N LEU A 22 -5.43 -6.34 1.35
CA LEU A 22 -5.92 -5.45 0.28
C LEU A 22 -5.69 -6.03 -1.11
N LEU A 23 -4.53 -6.66 -1.33
CA LEU A 23 -4.18 -7.33 -2.60
C LEU A 23 -4.91 -8.66 -2.79
N ARG A 24 -5.25 -9.35 -1.69
CA ARG A 24 -6.11 -10.54 -1.75
C ARG A 24 -7.54 -10.20 -2.14
N GLU A 25 -8.05 -9.05 -1.70
CA GLU A 25 -9.36 -8.54 -2.10
C GLU A 25 -9.39 -8.12 -3.56
N GLN A 26 -8.39 -7.35 -4.00
CA GLN A 26 -8.32 -6.85 -5.36
C GLN A 26 -6.87 -6.44 -5.74
N PRO A 27 -6.37 -6.82 -6.92
CA PRO A 27 -5.14 -6.27 -7.47
C PRO A 27 -5.20 -4.75 -7.55
N ALA A 28 -4.09 -4.08 -7.27
CA ALA A 28 -4.07 -2.63 -7.14
C ALA A 28 -2.74 -2.01 -7.53
N HIS A 29 -2.78 -0.76 -7.97
CA HIS A 29 -1.56 0.03 -8.11
C HIS A 29 -1.05 0.51 -6.75
N GLY A 30 0.24 0.80 -6.66
CA GLY A 30 0.87 1.28 -5.42
C GLY A 30 0.21 2.54 -4.84
N TYR A 31 -0.27 3.46 -5.69
CA TYR A 31 -0.96 4.66 -5.23
C TYR A 31 -2.37 4.37 -4.69
N GLU A 32 -3.07 3.38 -5.25
CA GLU A 32 -4.40 2.97 -4.77
C GLU A 32 -4.30 2.29 -3.41
N LEU A 33 -3.24 1.50 -3.21
CA LEU A 33 -2.90 0.93 -1.91
C LEU A 33 -2.62 2.03 -0.88
N LEU A 34 -1.92 3.10 -1.24
CA LEU A 34 -1.71 4.26 -0.34
C LEU A 34 -3.04 4.87 0.08
N GLU A 35 -3.95 5.12 -0.85
CA GLU A 35 -5.27 5.69 -0.54
C GLU A 35 -6.12 4.75 0.34
N ARG A 36 -6.10 3.43 0.06
CA ARG A 36 -6.81 2.41 0.86
C ARG A 36 -6.23 2.23 2.26
N LEU A 37 -4.93 2.47 2.46
CA LEU A 37 -4.25 2.38 3.75
C LEU A 37 -4.35 3.67 4.58
N ARG A 38 -4.64 4.81 3.95
CA ARG A 38 -4.84 6.11 4.62
C ARG A 38 -5.83 6.06 5.79
N PRO A 39 -7.04 5.48 5.67
CA PRO A 39 -7.98 5.38 6.80
C PRO A 39 -7.50 4.47 7.92
N LEU A 40 -6.48 3.63 7.70
CA LEU A 40 -5.90 2.73 8.70
C LEU A 40 -4.74 3.37 9.49
N GLY A 41 -4.45 4.66 9.24
CA GLY A 41 -3.39 5.40 9.92
C GLY A 41 -1.99 5.19 9.34
N PHE A 42 -1.86 4.53 8.18
CA PHE A 42 -0.60 4.51 7.42
C PHE A 42 -0.47 5.76 6.54
N ALA A 43 -0.77 6.94 7.11
CA ALA A 43 -0.80 8.21 6.42
C ALA A 43 0.46 8.45 5.58
N GLY A 44 0.28 9.16 4.46
CA GLY A 44 1.18 9.28 3.30
C GLY A 44 2.56 9.91 3.51
N ASP A 45 3.11 9.86 4.72
CA ASP A 45 4.40 10.44 5.09
C ASP A 45 5.57 9.53 4.69
N ASP A 46 5.31 8.24 4.42
CA ASP A 46 6.31 7.30 3.90
C ASP A 46 5.79 6.40 2.77
N PRO A 47 5.49 6.98 1.59
CA PRO A 47 5.21 6.18 0.38
C PRO A 47 6.36 5.22 0.08
N GLY A 48 7.61 5.63 0.37
CA GLY A 48 8.79 4.79 0.21
C GLY A 48 8.72 3.51 1.04
N GLY A 49 8.19 3.58 2.26
CA GLY A 49 7.98 2.44 3.16
C GLY A 49 7.00 1.41 2.59
N LEU A 50 5.92 1.88 1.98
CA LEU A 50 4.98 1.02 1.27
C LEU A 50 5.67 0.30 0.11
N TYR A 51 6.40 1.03 -0.75
CA TYR A 51 7.07 0.41 -1.89
C TYR A 51 8.19 -0.55 -1.46
N ARG A 52 8.98 -0.21 -0.42
CA ARG A 52 9.96 -1.14 0.16
C ARG A 52 9.29 -2.41 0.67
N THR A 53 8.12 -2.29 1.29
CA THR A 53 7.36 -3.43 1.82
C THR A 53 6.80 -4.29 0.69
N LEU A 54 6.20 -3.70 -0.35
CA LEU A 54 5.75 -4.44 -1.55
C LEU A 54 6.89 -5.21 -2.21
N ARG A 55 8.08 -4.59 -2.34
CA ARG A 55 9.26 -5.26 -2.89
C ARG A 55 9.75 -6.39 -1.99
N ALA A 56 9.64 -6.26 -0.67
CA ALA A 56 9.95 -7.35 0.25
C ALA A 56 8.96 -8.50 0.10
N LEU A 57 7.65 -8.22 0.08
CA LEU A 57 6.61 -9.24 -0.12
C LEU A 57 6.77 -9.99 -1.44
N GLU A 58 7.14 -9.29 -2.50
CA GLU A 58 7.41 -9.90 -3.81
C GLU A 58 8.67 -10.79 -3.79
N ARG A 59 9.76 -10.32 -3.15
CA ARG A 59 10.96 -11.16 -2.95
C ARG A 59 10.67 -12.40 -2.12
N ASP A 60 9.77 -12.29 -1.15
CA ASP A 60 9.34 -13.39 -0.29
C ASP A 60 8.31 -14.32 -0.99
N GLY A 61 7.92 -14.03 -2.24
CA GLY A 61 6.98 -14.83 -3.02
C GLY A 61 5.52 -14.73 -2.56
N LEU A 62 5.18 -13.75 -1.72
CA LEU A 62 3.84 -13.57 -1.15
C LEU A 62 2.91 -12.72 -2.04
N VAL A 63 3.50 -11.91 -2.92
CA VAL A 63 2.81 -11.02 -3.86
C VAL A 63 3.51 -11.13 -5.21
N HIS A 64 2.75 -11.00 -6.30
CA HIS A 64 3.30 -10.87 -7.64
C HIS A 64 2.96 -9.50 -8.21
N SER A 65 3.65 -9.12 -9.26
CA SER A 65 3.32 -7.88 -9.96
C SER A 65 3.42 -8.06 -11.45
N ALA A 66 2.67 -7.23 -12.17
CA ALA A 66 2.71 -7.14 -13.62
C ALA A 66 2.86 -5.69 -14.05
N TRP A 67 3.38 -5.50 -15.26
CA TRP A 67 3.32 -4.21 -15.93
C TRP A 67 2.03 -4.10 -16.71
N GLU A 68 1.22 -3.10 -16.39
CA GLU A 68 0.02 -2.76 -17.12
C GLU A 68 0.32 -1.62 -18.10
N PRO A 69 0.01 -1.80 -19.40
CA PRO A 69 0.15 -0.75 -20.40
C PRO A 69 -0.79 0.41 -20.07
N SER A 70 -0.23 1.62 -19.97
CA SER A 70 -1.05 2.82 -19.83
C SER A 70 -1.42 3.36 -21.22
N GLN A 71 -2.68 3.77 -21.42
CA GLN A 71 -3.13 4.40 -22.68
C GLN A 71 -2.48 5.78 -22.90
N SER A 72 -2.05 6.44 -21.82
CA SER A 72 -1.33 7.72 -21.88
C SER A 72 -0.37 7.82 -20.69
N GLY A 73 0.91 7.52 -20.91
CA GLY A 73 1.98 7.64 -19.91
C GLY A 73 2.82 6.37 -19.74
N PRO A 74 3.74 6.35 -18.75
CA PRO A 74 4.56 5.18 -18.49
C PRO A 74 3.70 3.99 -18.04
N ASN A 75 4.14 2.78 -18.37
CA ASN A 75 3.53 1.55 -17.87
C ASN A 75 3.50 1.59 -16.35
N ARG A 76 2.37 1.17 -15.79
CA ARG A 76 2.15 1.16 -14.33
C ARG A 76 2.32 -0.24 -13.81
N ARG A 77 2.84 -0.35 -12.59
CA ARG A 77 2.95 -1.65 -11.93
C ARG A 77 1.65 -1.92 -11.18
N ILE A 78 1.03 -3.04 -11.49
CA ILE A 78 -0.08 -3.60 -10.71
C ILE A 78 0.48 -4.72 -9.84
N TYR A 79 0.04 -4.77 -8.58
CA TYR A 79 0.38 -5.81 -7.61
C TYR A 79 -0.86 -6.64 -7.30
#